data_AF-A0A7H4M4K4-F1
#
_entry.id   AF-A0A7H4M4K4-F1
#
_cell.length_a   1.000
_cell.length_b   1.000
_cell.length_c   1.000
_cell.angle_alpha   90.00
_cell.angle_beta   90.00
_cell.angle_gamma   90.00
#
_symmetry.space_group_name_H-M   'P 1'
#
loop_
_entity.id
_entity.type
_entity.pdbx_description
1 polymer ?
#
loop_
_entity_poly.entity_id
_entity_poly.type
_entity_poly.pdbx_seq_one_letter_code
_entity_poly.pdbx_strand_id
1 'polypeptide(L)' 'MRAGDLNPAAITSGLAVAARRGALIKGGAALEQLGRVRQVAFDKTGTLTIGQRASPR' A
#
# COMPACT_ATOMS: atom_id res chain seq x y z
N MET A 1 6.37 17.83 -3.92
CA MET A 1 5.30 17.10 -4.64
C MET A 1 4.03 17.20 -3.81
N ARG A 2 2.93 17.75 -4.35
CA ARG A 2 1.59 17.80 -3.73
C ARG A 2 0.72 16.66 -4.28
N ALA A 3 -0.50 16.53 -3.79
CA ALA A 3 -1.49 15.60 -4.37
C ALA A 3 -2.06 16.22 -5.65
N GLY A 4 -2.01 15.51 -6.77
CA GLY A 4 -2.36 15.98 -8.11
C GLY A 4 -1.16 16.25 -9.03
N ASP A 5 0.06 15.86 -8.64
CA ASP A 5 1.27 16.13 -9.44
C ASP A 5 1.55 15.04 -10.49
N LEU A 6 0.93 13.85 -10.38
CA LEU A 6 1.07 12.82 -11.41
C LEU A 6 0.12 13.09 -12.58
N ASN A 7 0.64 12.95 -13.80
CA ASN A 7 -0.18 12.88 -15.00
C ASN A 7 -1.16 11.69 -14.90
N PRO A 8 -2.43 11.83 -15.34
CA PRO A 8 -3.40 10.73 -15.43
C PRO A 8 -2.86 9.42 -16.02
N ALA A 9 -2.02 9.48 -17.05
CA ALA A 9 -1.39 8.30 -17.65
C ALA A 9 -0.43 7.58 -16.68
N ALA A 10 0.32 8.33 -15.87
CA ALA A 10 1.20 7.78 -14.84
C ALA A 10 0.40 7.16 -13.68
N ILE A 11 -0.73 7.78 -13.31
CA ILE A 11 -1.64 7.23 -12.30
C ILE A 11 -2.21 5.88 -12.78
N THR A 12 -2.82 5.84 -13.97
CA THR A 12 -3.45 4.63 -14.50
C THR A 12 -2.43 3.50 -14.69
N SER A 13 -1.26 3.80 -15.24
CA SER A 13 -0.20 2.79 -15.43
C SER A 13 0.35 2.27 -14.09
N GLY A 14 0.59 3.15 -13.12
CA GLY A 14 1.06 2.78 -11.78
C GLY A 14 0.05 1.89 -11.03
N LEU A 15 -1.23 2.26 -11.05
CA LEU A 15 -2.30 1.46 -10.47
C LEU A 15 -2.42 0.08 -11.15
N ALA A 16 -2.34 0.03 -12.48
CA ALA A 16 -2.39 -1.23 -13.23
C ALA A 16 -1.20 -2.16 -12.89
N VAL A 17 0.01 -1.61 -12.75
CA VAL A 17 1.19 -2.37 -12.33
C VAL A 17 1.03 -2.90 -10.89
N ALA A 18 0.57 -2.07 -9.96
CA ALA A 18 0.35 -2.47 -8.57
C ALA A 18 -0.68 -3.60 -8.46
N ALA A 19 -1.81 -3.48 -9.16
CA ALA A 19 -2.86 -4.49 -9.18
C ALA A 19 -2.35 -5.83 -9.74
N ARG A 20 -1.58 -5.82 -10.84
CA ARG A 20 -0.93 -7.03 -11.38
C ARG A 20 0.03 -7.71 -10.41
N ARG A 21 0.51 -7.00 -9.40
CA ARG A 21 1.40 -7.52 -8.34
C ARG A 21 0.66 -7.82 -7.03
N GLY A 22 -0.67 -7.83 -7.03
CA GLY A 22 -1.49 -8.12 -5.86
C GLY A 22 -1.64 -6.97 -4.86
N ALA A 23 -1.26 -5.75 -5.25
CA ALA A 23 -1.41 -4.56 -4.40
C ALA A 23 -2.63 -3.73 -4.85
N LEU A 24 -3.61 -3.59 -3.96
CA LEU A 24 -4.76 -2.70 -4.18
C LEU A 24 -4.45 -1.29 -3.65
N ILE A 25 -4.36 -0.32 -4.57
CA ILE A 25 -4.17 1.09 -4.23
C ILE A 25 -5.46 1.86 -4.56
N LYS A 26 -6.04 2.52 -3.56
CA LYS A 26 -7.36 3.17 -3.64
C LYS A 26 -7.29 4.54 -4.32
N GLY A 27 -6.89 4.58 -5.60
CA GLY A 27 -6.88 5.78 -6.45
C GLY A 27 -5.54 6.54 -6.49
N GLY A 28 -5.49 7.56 -7.36
CA GLY A 28 -4.25 8.31 -7.66
C GLY A 28 -3.69 9.10 -6.47
N ALA A 29 -4.54 9.74 -5.67
CA ALA A 29 -4.09 10.46 -4.48
C ALA A 29 -3.35 9.53 -3.49
N ALA A 30 -3.84 8.30 -3.29
CA ALA A 30 -3.17 7.32 -2.45
C ALA A 30 -1.83 6.88 -3.04
N LEU A 31 -1.76 6.65 -4.35
CA LEU A 31 -0.52 6.33 -5.08
C LEU A 31 0.54 7.43 -4.92
N GLU A 32 0.14 8.69 -5.03
CA GLU A 32 1.05 9.83 -4.87
C GLU A 32 1.57 9.98 -3.44
N GLN A 33 0.72 9.79 -2.44
CA GLN A 33 1.16 9.82 -1.04
C GLN A 33 2.10 8.64 -0.74
N LEU A 34 1.79 7.45 -1.25
CA LEU A 34 2.64 6.26 -1.12
C LEU A 34 4.07 6.50 -1.62
N GLY A 35 4.24 7.22 -2.74
CA GLY A 35 5.56 7.57 -3.28
C GLY A 35 6.42 8.48 -2.37
N ARG A 36 5.82 9.06 -1.32
CA ARG A 36 6.51 9.93 -0.34
C ARG A 36 6.75 9.26 1.01
N VAL A 37 6.20 8.06 1.24
CA VAL A 37 6.34 7.34 2.51
C VAL A 37 7.81 6.96 2.73
N ARG A 38 8.33 7.26 3.93
CA ARG A 38 9.70 6.90 4.35
C ARG A 38 9.76 5.96 5.54
N GLN A 39 8.62 5.72 6.17
CA GLN A 39 8.49 4.94 7.39
C GLN A 39 7.20 4.14 7.32
N VAL A 40 7.24 2.89 7.79
CA VAL A 40 6.07 2.01 7.88
C VAL A 40 5.95 1.54 9.32
N ALA A 41 4.81 1.81 9.94
CA ALA A 41 4.45 1.22 11.22
C ALA A 41 3.62 -0.03 10.95
N PHE A 42 4.15 -1.19 11.30
CA PHE A 42 3.43 -2.45 11.15
C PHE A 42 2.62 -2.72 12.42
N ASP A 43 1.36 -3.08 12.25
CA ASP A 43 0.66 -3.80 13.31
C ASP A 43 1.22 -5.21 13.42
N LYS A 44 1.24 -5.79 14.62
CA LYS A 44 1.82 -7.12 14.84
C LYS A 44 0.83 -8.21 14.47
N THR A 45 -0.36 -8.17 15.06
CA THR A 45 -1.31 -9.30 15.07
C THR A 45 -2.18 -9.27 13.81
N GLY A 46 -2.16 -10.33 13.00
CA GLY A 46 -2.90 -10.38 11.74
C GLY A 46 -2.20 -9.67 10.57
N THR A 47 -1.04 -9.05 10.80
CA THR A 47 -0.18 -8.45 9.76
C THR A 47 1.20 -9.12 9.72
N LEU A 48 2.02 -8.97 10.77
CA LEU A 48 3.31 -9.66 10.87
C LEU A 48 3.17 -11.10 11.37
N THR A 49 2.16 -11.36 12.20
CA THR A 49 1.81 -12.69 12.67
C THR A 49 0.43 -13.08 12.18
N ILE A 50 0.16 -14.37 12.07
CA ILE A 50 -1.15 -14.90 11.62
C ILE A 50 -2.27 -14.75 12.66
N GLY A 51 -2.01 -14.08 13.78
CA GLY A 51 -3.01 -13.83 14.83
C GLY A 51 -3.44 -15.07 15.63
N GLN A 52 -2.81 -16.23 15.41
CA GLN A 52 -3.07 -17.43 16.20
C GLN A 52 -2.24 -17.38 17.47
N ARG A 53 -2.91 -17.46 18.62
CA ARG A 53 -2.22 -17.70 19.89
C ARG A 53 -1.82 -19.16 19.94
N ALA A 54 -0.54 -19.44 20.15
CA ALA A 54 -0.11 -20.79 20.47
C ALA A 54 -0.85 -21.23 21.74
N SER A 55 -1.57 -22.35 21.66
CA SER A 55 -2.23 -22.96 22.81
C SER A 55 -1.18 -23.22 23.91
N PRO A 56 -1.52 -22.94 25.19
CA PRO A 56 -0.67 -23.31 26.31
C PRO A 56 -0.89 -24.80 26.56
N ARG A 57 -0.22 -25.65 25.78
CA ARG A 57 0.09 -26.99 26.30
C ARG A 57 1.30 -26.89 27.20
#